data_AF-D2AQY4-F1
#
_entry.id   AF-D2AQY4-F1
#
_cell.length_a   1.000
_cell.length_b   1.000
_cell.length_c   1.000
_cell.angle_alpha   90.00
_cell.angle_beta   90.00
_cell.angle_gamma   90.00
#
_symmetry.space_group_name_H-M   'P 1'
#
loop_
_entity.id
_entity.type
_entity.pdbx_description
1 polymer ?
#
loop_
_entity_poly.entity_id
_entity_poly.type
_entity_poly.pdbx_seq_one_letter_code
_entity_poly.pdbx_strand_id
1 'polypeptide(L)'
;MQDRPGVLVLMGSGETSPTMVEVHRSVVRRLGDGPRAVLLDTPYAFQENAADISSRARRYFARSVGLDVEVGTAIAGADWVFSGPGSPTFALDRWTATPVAAELRGRVRARDGATVLASAAACTAGIAAVPVYEVYKVGAEPHWREGLDLLGVLGLRVAVIPHYDNAEGGTHDTRYCYLGERRLAFLERLLPPDAAVLGIDEHTAVVFDLRAESLQVAGRGGLTVRRPGSQTVLPAGTVAGLAELRRLVRGGGGSSGASPGPVVPPEAGHVTLGELTRACEQRFGAALGEHNTAEATQAVLDLEAEITKWAADTEEDEGGVDEAREILRHLVTRLGRLADTSEPRDRLAPLVEPLLALRERLREQGAYDSADALREALAAGGVSIEDGPDGPRWTVRG
;
A
#
# COMPACT_ATOMS: atom_id res chain seq x y z
N MET A 1 -5.50 -35.96 19.06
CA MET A 1 -4.64 -34.79 18.84
C MET A 1 -4.97 -34.31 17.43
N GLN A 2 -5.68 -33.20 17.27
CA GLN A 2 -5.95 -32.65 15.93
C GLN A 2 -4.61 -32.40 15.25
N ASP A 3 -4.47 -32.83 13.99
CA ASP A 3 -3.26 -32.65 13.20
C ASP A 3 -3.07 -31.14 12.95
N ARG A 4 -2.28 -30.49 13.80
CA ARG A 4 -2.02 -29.05 13.73
C ARG A 4 -1.37 -28.72 12.39
N PRO A 5 -1.84 -27.69 11.67
CA PRO A 5 -1.31 -27.38 10.35
C PRO A 5 0.14 -26.91 10.46
N GLY A 6 0.97 -27.26 9.47
CA GLY A 6 2.31 -26.69 9.31
C GLY A 6 2.31 -25.75 8.13
N VAL A 7 2.31 -24.44 8.37
CA VAL A 7 2.20 -23.43 7.30
C VAL A 7 3.29 -22.37 7.46
N LEU A 8 3.98 -22.07 6.36
CA LEU A 8 4.82 -20.88 6.23
C LEU A 8 4.18 -19.97 5.19
N VAL A 9 3.95 -18.70 5.51
CA VAL A 9 3.45 -17.70 4.57
C VAL A 9 4.51 -16.62 4.41
N LEU A 10 4.86 -16.31 3.17
CA LEU A 10 5.72 -15.19 2.82
C LEU A 10 4.90 -14.18 2.03
N MET A 11 4.86 -12.92 2.46
CA MET A 11 4.10 -11.85 1.81
C MET A 11 5.07 -10.81 1.23
N GLY A 12 4.77 -10.34 0.01
CA GLY A 12 5.52 -9.29 -0.64
C GLY A 12 5.24 -7.92 -0.04
N SER A 13 3.97 -7.63 0.25
CA SER A 13 3.52 -6.40 0.94
C SER A 13 2.05 -6.53 1.38
N GLY A 14 1.49 -5.50 2.00
CA GLY A 14 0.07 -5.38 2.32
C GLY A 14 -0.42 -6.32 3.42
N GLU A 15 0.45 -6.76 4.33
CA GLU A 15 0.19 -7.70 5.42
C GLU A 15 -1.04 -7.41 6.26
N THR A 16 -1.37 -6.13 6.44
CA THR A 16 -2.49 -5.61 7.24
C THR A 16 -3.45 -4.80 6.38
N SER A 17 -3.37 -4.97 5.06
CA SER A 17 -4.32 -4.42 4.08
C SER A 17 -5.58 -5.28 3.95
N PRO A 18 -6.69 -4.73 3.42
CA PRO A 18 -7.88 -5.51 3.07
C PRO A 18 -7.60 -6.67 2.09
N THR A 19 -6.56 -6.54 1.25
CA THR A 19 -6.22 -7.53 0.23
C THR A 19 -5.72 -8.86 0.81
N MET A 20 -5.14 -8.84 2.02
CA MET A 20 -4.56 -10.03 2.67
C MET A 20 -5.48 -10.67 3.72
N VAL A 21 -6.67 -10.12 3.97
CA VAL A 21 -7.59 -10.60 5.01
C VAL A 21 -7.95 -12.08 4.81
N GLU A 22 -8.27 -12.47 3.58
CA GLU A 22 -8.67 -13.85 3.29
C GLU A 22 -7.51 -14.84 3.40
N VAL A 23 -6.29 -14.42 3.06
CA VAL A 23 -5.07 -15.22 3.27
C VAL A 23 -4.91 -15.53 4.75
N HIS A 24 -4.95 -14.52 5.62
CA HIS A 24 -4.88 -14.72 7.07
C HIS A 24 -6.02 -15.59 7.60
N ARG A 25 -7.27 -15.31 7.22
CA ARG A 25 -8.44 -16.10 7.66
C ARG A 25 -8.33 -17.56 7.24
N SER A 26 -7.85 -17.84 6.03
CA SER A 26 -7.67 -19.21 5.55
C SER A 26 -6.66 -19.99 6.38
N VAL A 27 -5.57 -19.34 6.82
CA VAL A 27 -4.56 -19.93 7.69
C VAL A 27 -5.11 -20.12 9.12
N VAL A 28 -5.74 -19.10 9.68
CA VAL A 28 -6.30 -19.14 11.05
C VAL A 28 -7.37 -20.22 11.19
N ARG A 29 -8.26 -20.38 10.20
CA ARG A 29 -9.27 -21.45 10.18
C ARG A 29 -8.69 -22.86 10.35
N ARG A 30 -7.44 -23.08 9.95
CA ARG A 30 -6.76 -24.37 10.06
C ARG A 30 -6.23 -24.64 11.48
N LEU A 31 -6.09 -23.62 12.32
CA LEU A 31 -5.48 -23.73 13.66
C LEU A 31 -6.47 -24.18 14.74
N GLY A 32 -7.78 -24.19 14.46
CA GLY A 32 -8.83 -24.53 15.43
C GLY A 32 -9.25 -23.34 16.29
N ASP A 33 -9.98 -23.62 17.37
CA ASP A 33 -10.57 -22.59 18.23
C ASP A 33 -9.55 -22.01 19.22
N GLY A 34 -9.51 -20.68 19.33
CA GLY A 34 -8.69 -19.94 20.30
C GLY A 34 -7.17 -20.12 20.14
N PRO A 35 -6.59 -20.00 18.93
CA PRO A 35 -5.16 -20.17 18.72
C PRO A 35 -4.36 -19.11 19.46
N ARG A 36 -3.23 -19.49 20.08
CA ARG A 36 -2.28 -18.52 20.63
C ARG A 36 -1.55 -17.83 19.49
N ALA A 37 -1.81 -16.55 19.28
CA ALA A 37 -1.20 -15.76 18.22
C ALA A 37 -0.24 -14.69 18.77
N VAL A 38 0.97 -14.65 18.20
CA VAL A 38 2.02 -13.72 18.59
C VAL A 38 2.48 -12.88 17.40
N LEU A 39 2.50 -11.57 17.57
CA LEU A 39 3.13 -10.61 16.68
C LEU A 39 4.54 -10.27 17.21
N LEU A 40 5.54 -10.49 16.36
CA LEU A 40 6.91 -10.07 16.54
C LEU A 40 7.06 -8.65 15.97
N ASP A 41 7.10 -7.66 16.86
CA ASP A 41 7.29 -6.24 16.56
C ASP A 41 8.76 -5.88 16.25
N THR A 42 9.66 -6.85 16.42
CA THR A 42 11.10 -6.64 16.35
C THR A 42 11.57 -5.87 15.11
N PRO A 43 11.08 -6.14 13.87
CA PRO A 43 11.58 -5.44 12.69
C PRO A 43 11.36 -3.91 12.73
N TYR A 44 10.32 -3.43 13.42
CA TYR A 44 10.01 -1.99 13.55
C TYR A 44 10.18 -1.46 14.98
N ALA A 45 10.63 -2.28 15.94
CA ALA A 45 10.74 -1.89 17.35
C ALA A 45 11.75 -0.75 17.62
N PHE A 46 12.56 -0.37 16.64
CA PHE A 46 13.44 0.80 16.72
C PHE A 46 12.73 2.13 16.43
N GLN A 47 11.50 2.10 15.90
CA GLN A 47 10.77 3.29 15.51
C GLN A 47 10.06 3.93 16.70
N GLU A 48 10.03 5.26 16.75
CA GLU A 48 9.37 6.03 17.82
C GLU A 48 7.85 5.76 17.91
N ASN A 49 7.22 5.38 16.80
CA ASN A 49 5.80 5.04 16.70
C ASN A 49 5.53 3.52 16.80
N ALA A 50 6.48 2.70 17.23
CA ALA A 50 6.32 1.24 17.28
C ALA A 50 5.06 0.78 18.06
N ALA A 51 4.70 1.49 19.13
CA ALA A 51 3.48 1.20 19.90
C ALA A 51 2.19 1.41 19.07
N ASP A 52 2.17 2.42 18.20
CA ASP A 52 1.06 2.68 17.30
C ASP A 52 0.94 1.61 16.21
N ILE A 53 2.06 1.22 15.59
CA ILE A 53 2.12 0.13 14.59
C ILE A 53 1.55 -1.15 15.19
N SER A 54 2.04 -1.54 16.38
CA SER A 54 1.54 -2.69 17.12
C SER A 54 0.04 -2.59 17.45
N SER A 55 -0.44 -1.41 17.85
CA SER A 55 -1.87 -1.17 18.13
C SER A 55 -2.75 -1.32 16.89
N ARG A 56 -2.31 -0.77 15.75
CA ARG A 56 -3.00 -0.90 14.44
C ARG A 56 -3.06 -2.36 13.99
N ALA A 57 -1.94 -3.08 14.06
CA ALA A 57 -1.89 -4.50 13.70
C ALA A 57 -2.82 -5.35 14.58
N ARG A 58 -2.80 -5.17 15.90
CA ARG A 58 -3.74 -5.88 16.80
C ARG A 58 -5.19 -5.61 16.46
N ARG A 59 -5.52 -4.35 16.15
CA ARG A 59 -6.88 -3.95 15.73
C ARG A 59 -7.28 -4.60 14.40
N TYR A 60 -6.37 -4.65 13.43
CA TYR A 60 -6.58 -5.34 12.16
C TYR A 60 -6.90 -6.81 12.38
N PHE A 61 -6.05 -7.54 13.10
CA PHE A 61 -6.25 -8.97 13.32
C PHE A 61 -7.55 -9.25 14.10
N ALA A 62 -7.86 -8.45 15.12
CA ALA A 62 -9.09 -8.63 15.88
C ALA A 62 -10.36 -8.35 15.06
N ARG A 63 -10.38 -7.25 14.28
CA ARG A 63 -11.59 -6.82 13.55
C ARG A 63 -11.76 -7.50 12.19
N SER A 64 -10.67 -7.60 11.43
CA SER A 64 -10.70 -8.07 10.05
C SER A 64 -10.47 -9.57 9.98
N VAL A 65 -9.56 -10.14 10.77
CA VAL A 65 -9.25 -11.58 10.72
C VAL A 65 -10.07 -12.38 11.72
N GLY A 66 -10.44 -11.79 12.87
CA GLY A 66 -11.08 -12.49 13.98
C GLY A 66 -10.06 -13.21 14.88
N LEU A 67 -8.83 -12.69 14.97
CA LEU A 67 -7.73 -13.25 15.73
C LEU A 67 -7.24 -12.24 16.77
N ASP A 68 -7.25 -12.62 18.06
CA ASP A 68 -6.61 -11.82 19.11
C ASP A 68 -5.11 -12.11 19.13
N VAL A 69 -4.30 -11.05 19.19
CA VAL A 69 -2.85 -11.13 18.98
C VAL A 69 -2.11 -10.46 20.14
N GLU A 70 -1.19 -11.22 20.72
CA GLU A 70 -0.21 -10.77 21.71
C GLU A 70 1.01 -10.19 21.00
N VAL A 71 1.54 -9.06 21.46
CA VAL A 71 2.81 -8.52 20.95
C VAL A 71 3.93 -8.95 21.88
N GLY A 72 4.99 -9.54 21.34
CA GLY A 72 6.15 -9.95 22.11
C GLY A 72 7.03 -10.96 21.40
N THR A 73 8.13 -11.34 22.06
CA THR A 73 9.18 -12.21 21.48
C THR A 73 9.07 -13.67 21.91
N ALA A 74 8.15 -14.02 22.82
CA ALA A 74 7.96 -15.39 23.30
C ALA A 74 7.05 -16.20 22.36
N ILE A 75 7.65 -16.85 21.36
CA ILE A 75 6.92 -17.58 20.31
C ILE A 75 6.88 -19.10 20.51
N ALA A 76 7.61 -19.63 21.51
CA ALA A 76 7.49 -21.01 21.93
C ALA A 76 6.01 -21.39 22.20
N GLY A 77 5.54 -22.46 21.56
CA GLY A 77 4.18 -22.95 21.71
C GLY A 77 3.07 -22.08 21.12
N ALA A 78 3.39 -20.98 20.43
CA ALA A 78 2.38 -20.19 19.70
C ALA A 78 1.78 -21.02 18.54
N ASP A 79 0.50 -20.92 18.28
CA ASP A 79 -0.15 -21.56 17.13
C ASP A 79 0.06 -20.74 15.85
N TRP A 80 0.15 -19.41 16.00
CA TRP A 80 0.37 -18.47 14.90
C TRP A 80 1.43 -17.44 15.30
N VAL A 81 2.39 -17.20 14.42
CA VAL A 81 3.43 -16.17 14.58
C VAL A 81 3.44 -15.29 13.36
N PHE A 82 3.44 -13.97 13.56
CA PHE A 82 3.51 -12.99 12.49
C PHE A 82 4.61 -11.97 12.74
N SER A 83 5.30 -11.58 11.68
CA SER A 83 6.20 -10.43 11.68
C SER A 83 6.12 -9.74 10.33
N GLY A 84 6.12 -8.41 10.33
CA GLY A 84 5.86 -7.60 9.14
C GLY A 84 6.92 -6.52 8.90
N PRO A 85 6.52 -5.23 8.84
CA PRO A 85 7.29 -4.18 8.18
C PRO A 85 8.46 -3.71 9.05
N GLY A 86 9.40 -2.98 8.47
CA GLY A 86 10.52 -2.36 9.19
C GLY A 86 11.89 -2.70 8.59
N SER A 87 12.87 -3.01 9.44
CA SER A 87 14.25 -3.27 9.02
C SER A 87 14.59 -4.78 9.06
N PRO A 88 14.97 -5.39 7.92
CA PRO A 88 15.45 -6.78 7.89
C PRO A 88 16.70 -7.00 8.75
N THR A 89 17.64 -6.05 8.73
CA THR A 89 18.92 -6.16 9.45
C THR A 89 18.73 -6.03 10.95
N PHE A 90 17.90 -5.08 11.38
CA PHE A 90 17.56 -4.93 12.79
C PHE A 90 16.85 -6.17 13.33
N ALA A 91 15.91 -6.74 12.57
CA ALA A 91 15.25 -7.99 12.92
C ALA A 91 16.25 -9.15 13.08
N LEU A 92 17.14 -9.34 12.09
CA LEU A 92 18.16 -10.39 12.12
C LEU A 92 19.10 -10.26 13.32
N ASP A 93 19.60 -9.05 13.61
CA ASP A 93 20.53 -8.81 14.71
C ASP A 93 19.87 -9.15 16.06
N ARG A 94 18.60 -8.77 16.25
CA ARG A 94 17.86 -9.02 17.50
C ARG A 94 17.40 -10.47 17.65
N TRP A 95 16.91 -11.09 16.58
CA TRP A 95 16.46 -12.48 16.63
C TRP A 95 17.61 -13.47 16.76
N THR A 96 18.76 -13.19 16.14
CA THR A 96 19.93 -14.08 16.25
C THR A 96 20.59 -13.98 17.63
N ALA A 97 20.48 -12.82 18.29
CA ALA A 97 20.95 -12.63 19.67
C ALA A 97 20.02 -13.26 20.73
N THR A 98 18.88 -13.85 20.33
CA THR A 98 17.86 -14.41 21.24
C THR A 98 17.40 -15.80 20.75
N PRO A 99 16.58 -16.53 21.52
CA PRO A 99 16.02 -17.81 21.07
C PRO A 99 15.09 -17.69 19.84
N VAL A 100 14.60 -16.48 19.49
CA VAL A 100 13.59 -16.27 18.44
C VAL A 100 14.01 -16.87 17.10
N ALA A 101 15.26 -16.67 16.67
CA ALA A 101 15.74 -17.25 15.42
C ALA A 101 15.73 -18.78 15.43
N ALA A 102 16.10 -19.40 16.56
CA ALA A 102 16.06 -20.86 16.72
C ALA A 102 14.63 -21.38 16.78
N GLU A 103 13.72 -20.64 17.43
CA GLU A 103 12.30 -20.98 17.53
C GLU A 103 11.61 -20.88 16.16
N LEU A 104 11.85 -19.83 15.38
CA LEU A 104 11.33 -19.70 14.00
C LEU A 104 11.77 -20.87 13.12
N ARG A 105 13.05 -21.25 13.16
CA ARG A 105 13.56 -22.45 12.47
C ARG A 105 12.91 -23.72 12.97
N GLY A 106 12.75 -23.85 14.30
CA GLY A 106 12.13 -24.99 14.96
C GLY A 106 10.70 -25.22 14.50
N ARG A 107 9.89 -24.14 14.41
CA ARG A 107 8.50 -24.18 13.93
C ARG A 107 8.39 -24.73 12.51
N VAL A 108 9.17 -24.18 11.57
CA VAL A 108 9.14 -24.62 10.17
C VAL A 108 9.63 -26.07 10.04
N ARG A 109 10.71 -26.44 10.76
CA ARG A 109 11.24 -27.81 10.76
C ARG A 109 10.25 -28.82 11.36
N ALA A 110 9.55 -28.44 12.43
CA ALA A 110 8.54 -29.28 13.06
C ALA A 110 7.27 -29.40 12.21
N ARG A 111 7.10 -28.54 11.20
CA ARG A 111 5.89 -28.43 10.38
C ARG A 111 4.65 -28.26 11.26
N ASP A 112 4.75 -27.38 12.25
CA ASP A 112 3.72 -27.15 13.27
C ASP A 112 3.44 -25.66 13.46
N GLY A 113 2.16 -25.34 13.57
CA GLY A 113 1.62 -23.99 13.58
C GLY A 113 1.76 -23.25 12.25
N ALA A 114 1.40 -21.97 12.30
CA ALA A 114 1.57 -21.02 11.22
C ALA A 114 2.69 -20.02 11.57
N THR A 115 3.52 -19.72 10.58
CA THR A 115 4.50 -18.63 10.63
C THR A 115 4.27 -17.76 9.39
N VAL A 116 4.00 -16.47 9.59
CA VAL A 116 3.73 -15.49 8.54
C VAL A 116 4.79 -14.41 8.61
N LEU A 117 5.56 -14.23 7.53
CA LEU A 117 6.57 -13.19 7.41
C LEU A 117 6.23 -12.32 6.21
N ALA A 118 6.14 -11.01 6.42
CA ALA A 118 5.83 -10.03 5.38
C ALA A 118 6.95 -9.00 5.27
N SER A 119 7.08 -8.39 4.08
CA SER A 119 7.98 -7.26 3.83
C SER A 119 9.37 -7.49 4.45
N ALA A 120 9.82 -6.62 5.35
CA ALA A 120 11.12 -6.70 6.02
C ALA A 120 11.42 -8.04 6.70
N ALA A 121 10.42 -8.66 7.35
CA ALA A 121 10.57 -9.97 7.94
C ALA A 121 10.72 -11.07 6.88
N ALA A 122 10.02 -10.96 5.74
CA ALA A 122 10.13 -11.92 4.64
C ALA A 122 11.55 -11.95 4.04
N CYS A 123 12.23 -10.80 3.95
CA CYS A 123 13.63 -10.71 3.53
C CYS A 123 14.56 -11.63 4.34
N THR A 124 14.23 -11.89 5.61
CA THR A 124 15.06 -12.69 6.51
C THR A 124 14.92 -14.19 6.30
N ALA A 125 13.90 -14.67 5.57
CA ALA A 125 13.53 -16.08 5.53
C ALA A 125 14.50 -16.97 4.72
N GLY A 126 15.24 -16.37 3.78
CA GLY A 126 16.17 -17.07 2.90
C GLY A 126 17.53 -17.38 3.54
N ILE A 127 18.46 -17.91 2.73
CA ILE A 127 19.88 -18.07 3.12
C ILE A 127 20.61 -16.73 3.19
N ALA A 128 20.07 -15.73 2.51
CA ALA A 128 20.60 -14.39 2.42
C ALA A 128 19.44 -13.39 2.50
N ALA A 129 19.70 -12.25 3.15
CA ALA A 129 18.75 -11.18 3.36
C ALA A 129 19.31 -9.85 2.84
N VAL A 130 18.44 -9.05 2.22
CA VAL A 130 18.80 -7.74 1.68
C VAL A 130 18.79 -6.70 2.81
N PRO A 131 19.88 -5.94 3.01
CA PRO A 131 19.94 -4.81 3.92
C PRO A 131 19.40 -3.55 3.22
N VAL A 132 18.08 -3.52 2.99
CA VAL A 132 17.45 -2.52 2.10
C VAL A 132 17.66 -1.08 2.57
N TYR A 133 17.52 -0.79 3.86
CA TYR A 133 17.70 0.57 4.36
C TYR A 133 19.15 1.04 4.21
N GLU A 134 20.11 0.15 4.48
CA GLU A 134 21.53 0.45 4.31
C GLU A 134 21.88 0.70 2.84
N VAL A 135 21.37 -0.11 1.93
CA VAL A 135 21.68 0.03 0.49
C VAL A 135 20.91 1.19 -0.15
N TYR A 136 19.63 1.35 0.16
CA TYR A 136 18.74 2.32 -0.49
C TYR A 136 18.79 3.70 0.17
N LYS A 137 18.67 3.78 1.51
CA LYS A 137 18.58 5.06 2.24
C LYS A 137 19.94 5.56 2.72
N VAL A 138 20.85 4.68 3.16
CA VAL A 138 22.20 5.07 3.63
C VAL A 138 23.22 5.17 2.48
N GLY A 139 23.02 4.40 1.40
CA GLY A 139 23.92 4.39 0.24
C GLY A 139 25.12 3.43 0.39
N ALA A 140 25.01 2.41 1.24
CA ALA A 140 26.01 1.36 1.34
C ALA A 140 26.14 0.55 0.04
N GLU A 141 27.32 -0.01 -0.20
CA GLU A 141 27.55 -0.92 -1.33
C GLU A 141 26.62 -2.15 -1.22
N PRO A 142 26.03 -2.64 -2.34
CA PRO A 142 25.15 -3.79 -2.31
C PRO A 142 25.87 -5.03 -1.76
N HIS A 143 25.33 -5.62 -0.70
CA HIS A 143 25.81 -6.86 -0.11
C HIS A 143 24.65 -7.68 0.45
N TRP A 144 24.90 -8.97 0.71
CA TRP A 144 23.98 -9.84 1.44
C TRP A 144 24.33 -9.87 2.92
N ARG A 145 23.30 -9.91 3.77
CA ARG A 145 23.41 -10.39 5.15
C ARG A 145 23.04 -11.87 5.19
N GLU A 146 23.57 -12.61 6.17
CA GLU A 146 23.14 -13.99 6.42
C GLU A 146 21.66 -13.99 6.86
N GLY A 147 20.85 -14.82 6.21
CA GLY A 147 19.44 -14.97 6.55
C GLY A 147 19.19 -16.07 7.59
N LEU A 148 17.92 -16.25 7.96
CA LEU A 148 17.51 -17.28 8.92
C LEU A 148 17.55 -18.69 8.33
N ASP A 149 17.59 -18.84 6.99
CA ASP A 149 17.51 -20.12 6.27
C ASP A 149 16.30 -20.97 6.70
N LEU A 150 15.13 -20.34 6.76
CA LEU A 150 13.87 -21.05 7.06
C LEU A 150 13.45 -21.96 5.90
N LEU A 151 13.85 -21.62 4.67
CA LEU A 151 13.50 -22.35 3.46
C LEU A 151 14.47 -23.51 3.15
N GLY A 152 15.65 -23.55 3.78
CA GLY A 152 16.62 -24.62 3.60
C GLY A 152 16.09 -26.01 4.00
N VAL A 153 15.25 -26.09 5.04
CA VAL A 153 14.57 -27.35 5.43
C VAL A 153 13.60 -27.86 4.36
N LEU A 154 13.15 -26.97 3.47
CA LEU A 154 12.32 -27.31 2.31
C LEU A 154 13.17 -27.65 1.08
N GLY A 155 14.50 -27.66 1.19
CA GLY A 155 15.42 -27.91 0.08
C GLY A 155 15.54 -26.74 -0.89
N LEU A 156 15.17 -25.52 -0.45
CA LEU A 156 15.20 -24.30 -1.24
C LEU A 156 16.36 -23.41 -0.75
N ARG A 157 17.32 -23.16 -1.64
CA ARG A 157 18.43 -22.23 -1.39
C ARG A 157 18.09 -20.92 -2.09
N VAL A 158 17.47 -19.99 -1.37
CA VAL A 158 16.99 -18.75 -1.98
C VAL A 158 17.27 -17.53 -1.12
N ALA A 159 17.41 -16.37 -1.76
CA ALA A 159 17.18 -15.08 -1.14
C ALA A 159 15.73 -14.66 -1.44
N VAL A 160 14.98 -14.24 -0.42
CA VAL A 160 13.58 -13.79 -0.59
C VAL A 160 13.59 -12.28 -0.80
N ILE A 161 12.95 -11.83 -1.87
CA ILE A 161 12.83 -10.41 -2.22
C ILE A 161 11.34 -10.04 -2.28
N PRO A 162 10.78 -9.46 -1.20
CA PRO A 162 9.43 -8.88 -1.20
C PRO A 162 9.43 -7.58 -2.03
N HIS A 163 8.27 -6.91 -2.16
CA HIS A 163 8.13 -5.69 -2.97
C HIS A 163 8.77 -5.84 -4.36
N TYR A 164 8.56 -6.99 -5.00
CA TYR A 164 9.36 -7.39 -6.16
C TYR A 164 9.06 -6.52 -7.38
N ASP A 165 7.81 -6.13 -7.58
CA ASP A 165 7.32 -5.27 -8.65
C ASP A 165 7.13 -3.80 -8.23
N ASN A 166 7.61 -3.40 -7.05
CA ASN A 166 7.48 -2.04 -6.52
C ASN A 166 7.85 -0.96 -7.57
N ALA A 167 6.98 0.03 -7.71
CA ALA A 167 7.10 1.13 -8.66
C ALA A 167 6.99 2.53 -8.03
N GLU A 168 7.10 2.64 -6.70
CA GLU A 168 6.98 3.91 -5.94
C GLU A 168 8.01 4.98 -6.36
N GLY A 169 9.15 4.56 -6.89
CA GLY A 169 10.24 5.47 -7.25
C GLY A 169 9.88 6.53 -8.28
N GLY A 170 8.84 6.30 -9.11
CA GLY A 170 8.35 7.19 -10.15
C GLY A 170 9.38 7.51 -11.24
N THR A 171 10.41 8.28 -10.88
CA THR A 171 11.53 8.68 -11.73
C THR A 171 12.71 7.70 -11.76
N HIS A 172 12.75 6.72 -10.85
CA HIS A 172 13.81 5.72 -10.78
C HIS A 172 13.29 4.32 -10.46
N ASP A 173 14.11 3.31 -10.77
CA ASP A 173 13.78 1.89 -10.59
C ASP A 173 13.85 1.49 -9.11
N THR A 174 12.70 1.21 -8.51
CA THR A 174 12.52 0.76 -7.13
C THR A 174 12.07 -0.69 -7.02
N ARG A 175 11.97 -1.40 -8.14
CA ARG A 175 11.65 -2.82 -8.15
C ARG A 175 12.65 -3.61 -7.31
N TYR A 176 12.21 -4.78 -6.87
CA TYR A 176 13.03 -5.74 -6.13
C TYR A 176 13.45 -5.21 -4.76
N CYS A 177 12.48 -4.75 -3.95
CA CYS A 177 12.74 -4.19 -2.61
C CYS A 177 13.70 -2.98 -2.66
N TYR A 178 13.33 -1.96 -3.46
CA TYR A 178 14.08 -0.69 -3.64
C TYR A 178 15.51 -0.83 -4.19
N LEU A 179 15.90 -2.02 -4.66
CA LEU A 179 17.22 -2.24 -5.24
C LEU A 179 17.32 -1.67 -6.65
N GLY A 180 16.28 -1.87 -7.47
CA GLY A 180 16.31 -1.72 -8.91
C GLY A 180 17.16 -2.80 -9.59
N GLU A 181 16.98 -2.95 -10.91
CA GLU A 181 17.58 -4.02 -11.71
C GLU A 181 19.11 -4.06 -11.58
N ARG A 182 19.76 -2.90 -11.58
CA ARG A 182 21.23 -2.79 -11.51
C ARG A 182 21.80 -3.41 -10.23
N ARG A 183 21.20 -3.13 -9.06
CA ARG A 183 21.71 -3.61 -7.77
C ARG A 183 21.34 -5.08 -7.55
N LEU A 184 20.12 -5.48 -7.92
CA LEU A 184 19.73 -6.89 -7.83
C LEU A 184 20.65 -7.77 -8.69
N ALA A 185 20.87 -7.42 -9.96
CA ALA A 185 21.75 -8.19 -10.85
C ALA A 185 23.19 -8.32 -10.32
N PHE A 186 23.67 -7.32 -9.56
CA PHE A 186 24.95 -7.41 -8.87
C PHE A 186 24.89 -8.41 -7.71
N LEU A 187 23.90 -8.30 -6.84
CA LEU A 187 23.70 -9.17 -5.69
C LEU A 187 23.51 -10.64 -6.10
N GLU A 188 22.81 -10.90 -7.21
CA GLU A 188 22.60 -12.25 -7.75
C GLU A 188 23.92 -13.00 -8.01
N ARG A 189 24.97 -12.29 -8.41
CA ARG A 189 26.30 -12.89 -8.66
C ARG A 189 27.04 -13.25 -7.37
N LEU A 190 26.62 -12.71 -6.23
CA LEU A 190 27.19 -12.99 -4.92
C LEU A 190 26.50 -14.18 -4.23
N LEU A 191 25.37 -14.65 -4.75
CA LEU A 191 24.69 -15.84 -4.23
C LEU A 191 25.46 -17.12 -4.61
N PRO A 192 25.31 -18.21 -3.83
CA PRO A 192 25.82 -19.52 -4.23
C PRO A 192 25.30 -19.95 -5.62
N PRO A 193 26.09 -20.67 -6.44
CA PRO A 193 25.70 -21.04 -7.80
C PRO A 193 24.40 -21.85 -7.92
N ASP A 194 24.03 -22.57 -6.86
CA ASP A 194 22.82 -23.39 -6.76
C ASP A 194 21.64 -22.65 -6.12
N ALA A 195 21.80 -21.38 -5.78
CA ALA A 195 20.75 -20.54 -5.21
C ALA A 195 20.00 -19.71 -6.27
N ALA A 196 18.84 -19.20 -5.88
CA ALA A 196 18.00 -18.33 -6.71
C ALA A 196 17.44 -17.14 -5.89
N VAL A 197 16.93 -16.13 -6.57
CA VAL A 197 16.07 -15.11 -5.98
C VAL A 197 14.62 -15.60 -6.04
N LEU A 198 13.92 -15.50 -4.92
CA LEU A 198 12.50 -15.76 -4.81
C LEU A 198 11.78 -14.41 -4.61
N GLY A 199 11.31 -13.83 -5.72
CA GLY A 199 10.60 -12.57 -5.76
C GLY A 199 9.13 -12.72 -5.43
N ILE A 200 8.59 -11.88 -4.55
CA ILE A 200 7.16 -11.83 -4.23
C ILE A 200 6.68 -10.40 -4.49
N ASP A 201 5.74 -10.28 -5.43
CA ASP A 201 5.15 -8.99 -5.80
C ASP A 201 4.34 -8.37 -4.64
N GLU A 202 4.08 -7.08 -4.73
CA GLU A 202 3.24 -6.36 -3.77
C GLU A 202 1.81 -6.93 -3.73
N HIS A 203 1.18 -6.85 -2.56
CA HIS A 203 -0.13 -7.45 -2.28
C HIS A 203 -0.26 -8.90 -2.77
N THR A 204 0.81 -9.68 -2.59
CA THR A 204 0.91 -11.09 -2.98
C THR A 204 1.50 -11.91 -1.84
N ALA A 205 0.96 -13.11 -1.63
CA ALA A 205 1.39 -14.05 -0.62
C ALA A 205 1.70 -15.43 -1.23
N VAL A 206 2.76 -16.07 -0.75
CA VAL A 206 3.08 -17.47 -1.04
C VAL A 206 2.82 -18.28 0.21
N VAL A 207 1.81 -19.14 0.15
CA VAL A 207 1.40 -20.02 1.25
C VAL A 207 2.01 -21.40 1.02
N PHE A 208 3.01 -21.76 1.83
CA PHE A 208 3.62 -23.09 1.83
C PHE A 208 2.86 -24.00 2.80
N ASP A 209 2.24 -25.04 2.27
CA ASP A 209 1.75 -26.15 3.09
C ASP A 209 2.89 -27.13 3.33
N LEU A 210 3.44 -27.08 4.54
CA LEU A 210 4.59 -27.88 4.90
C LEU A 210 4.21 -29.36 4.99
N ARG A 211 2.98 -29.73 5.38
CA ARG A 211 2.63 -31.15 5.50
C ARG A 211 2.35 -31.75 4.13
N ALA A 212 1.62 -31.03 3.27
CA ALA A 212 1.28 -31.47 1.92
C ALA A 212 2.45 -31.32 0.93
N GLU A 213 3.54 -30.66 1.31
CA GLU A 213 4.65 -30.27 0.43
C GLU A 213 4.18 -29.56 -0.84
N SER A 214 3.29 -28.58 -0.67
CA SER A 214 2.76 -27.75 -1.75
C SER A 214 2.90 -26.25 -1.43
N LEU A 215 2.70 -25.43 -2.46
CA LEU A 215 2.57 -23.99 -2.34
C LEU A 215 1.33 -23.50 -3.08
N GLN A 216 0.80 -22.36 -2.64
CA GLN A 216 -0.20 -21.58 -3.34
C GLN A 216 0.26 -20.11 -3.43
N VAL A 217 0.13 -19.51 -4.60
CA VAL A 217 0.30 -18.06 -4.80
C VAL A 217 -1.08 -17.41 -4.69
N ALA A 218 -1.23 -16.46 -3.77
CA ALA A 218 -2.47 -15.72 -3.52
C ALA A 218 -2.21 -14.20 -3.59
N GLY A 219 -3.26 -13.40 -3.75
CA GLY A 219 -3.13 -11.96 -3.96
C GLY A 219 -3.24 -11.57 -5.44
N ARG A 220 -2.65 -10.44 -5.84
CA ARG A 220 -2.84 -9.88 -7.19
C ARG A 220 -1.67 -10.05 -8.16
N GLY A 221 -0.45 -10.24 -7.64
CA GLY A 221 0.77 -10.35 -8.44
C GLY A 221 1.19 -11.82 -8.65
N GLY A 222 2.49 -12.07 -8.57
CA GLY A 222 3.07 -13.39 -8.74
C GLY A 222 4.25 -13.69 -7.83
N LEU A 223 4.68 -14.94 -7.91
CA LEU A 223 5.92 -15.44 -7.36
C LEU A 223 6.92 -15.63 -8.49
N THR A 224 8.06 -14.94 -8.43
CA THR A 224 9.12 -15.05 -9.44
C THR A 224 10.29 -15.86 -8.89
N VAL A 225 10.68 -16.93 -9.60
CA VAL A 225 11.95 -17.62 -9.38
C VAL A 225 12.95 -17.08 -10.39
N ARG A 226 13.93 -16.31 -9.92
CA ARG A 226 14.92 -15.65 -10.78
C ARG A 226 16.33 -16.20 -10.53
N ARG A 227 17.04 -16.47 -11.62
CA ARG A 227 18.44 -16.88 -11.67
C ARG A 227 19.17 -15.98 -12.67
N PRO A 228 20.51 -15.93 -12.65
CA PRO A 228 21.25 -15.23 -13.69
C PRO A 228 20.82 -15.69 -15.10
N GLY A 229 20.26 -14.77 -15.88
CA GLY A 229 19.82 -15.02 -17.26
C GLY A 229 18.50 -15.79 -17.45
N SER A 230 17.77 -16.14 -16.38
CA SER A 230 16.47 -16.80 -16.51
C SER A 230 15.52 -16.46 -15.37
N GLN A 231 14.23 -16.37 -15.67
CA GLN A 231 13.19 -16.22 -14.67
C GLN A 231 11.97 -17.04 -15.02
N THR A 232 11.23 -17.48 -14.00
CA THR A 232 9.93 -18.15 -14.15
C THR A 232 8.96 -17.50 -13.20
N VAL A 233 7.82 -17.05 -13.73
CA VAL A 233 6.75 -16.41 -12.96
C VAL A 233 5.64 -17.42 -12.72
N LEU A 234 5.22 -17.54 -11.47
CA LEU A 234 4.05 -18.30 -11.03
C LEU A 234 2.98 -17.26 -10.64
N PRO A 235 1.96 -17.01 -11.48
CA PRO A 235 0.96 -15.98 -11.20
C PRO A 235 0.06 -16.36 -10.01
N ALA A 236 -0.64 -15.38 -9.45
CA ALA A 236 -1.70 -15.62 -8.47
C ALA A 236 -2.68 -16.72 -8.93
N GLY A 237 -3.14 -17.53 -7.98
CA GLY A 237 -3.95 -18.73 -8.23
C GLY A 237 -3.14 -19.99 -8.51
N THR A 238 -1.82 -19.88 -8.77
CA THR A 238 -0.97 -21.06 -8.97
C THR A 238 -0.93 -21.92 -7.71
N VAL A 239 -1.20 -23.22 -7.88
CA VAL A 239 -0.96 -24.26 -6.87
C VAL A 239 0.05 -25.24 -7.44
N ALA A 240 1.17 -25.46 -6.74
CA ALA A 240 2.26 -26.30 -7.22
C ALA A 240 2.88 -27.13 -6.09
N GLY A 241 3.56 -28.23 -6.44
CA GLY A 241 4.33 -29.02 -5.47
C GLY A 241 5.70 -28.40 -5.18
N LEU A 242 6.22 -28.56 -3.96
CA LEU A 242 7.56 -28.05 -3.61
C LEU A 242 8.68 -28.71 -4.42
N ALA A 243 8.47 -29.93 -4.94
CA ALA A 243 9.39 -30.58 -5.85
C ALA A 243 9.61 -29.76 -7.15
N GLU A 244 8.54 -29.15 -7.68
CA GLU A 244 8.64 -28.28 -8.84
C GLU A 244 9.38 -26.99 -8.53
N LEU A 245 9.06 -26.34 -7.41
CA LEU A 245 9.78 -25.14 -6.98
C LEU A 245 11.28 -25.43 -6.79
N ARG A 246 11.65 -26.56 -6.17
CA ARG A 246 13.06 -27.01 -6.03
C ARG A 246 13.73 -27.15 -7.39
N ARG A 247 13.04 -27.67 -8.41
CA ARG A 247 13.58 -27.81 -9.77
C ARG A 247 13.83 -26.46 -10.42
N LEU A 248 12.90 -25.51 -10.30
CA LEU A 248 13.08 -24.13 -10.77
C LEU A 248 14.26 -23.47 -10.06
N VAL A 249 14.31 -23.58 -8.72
CA VAL A 249 15.39 -23.06 -7.87
C VAL A 249 16.74 -23.71 -8.15
N ARG A 250 16.82 -24.88 -8.78
CA ARG A 250 18.10 -25.52 -9.21
C ARG A 250 18.45 -25.26 -10.67
N GLY A 251 17.57 -24.62 -11.44
CA GLY A 251 17.76 -24.41 -12.88
C GLY A 251 17.45 -25.64 -13.74
N GLY A 252 16.74 -26.65 -13.19
CA GLY A 252 16.34 -27.88 -13.90
C GLY A 252 15.15 -27.70 -14.86
N GLY A 253 14.90 -26.49 -15.34
CA GLY A 253 13.87 -26.17 -16.31
C GLY A 253 14.42 -26.16 -17.73
N GLY A 254 14.38 -27.31 -18.41
CA GLY A 254 14.41 -27.33 -19.87
C GLY A 254 13.24 -26.52 -20.42
N SER A 255 13.45 -25.88 -21.57
CA SER A 255 12.49 -25.05 -22.28
C SER A 255 11.10 -25.70 -22.38
N SER A 256 10.15 -25.26 -21.57
CA SER A 256 8.83 -24.97 -22.13
C SER A 256 8.90 -23.54 -22.59
N GLY A 257 8.86 -23.33 -23.91
CA GLY A 257 8.65 -22.00 -24.46
C GLY A 257 7.33 -21.46 -23.93
N ALA A 258 7.37 -20.73 -22.83
CA ALA A 258 6.45 -19.63 -22.67
C ALA A 258 7.00 -18.54 -23.59
N SER A 259 6.48 -18.47 -24.81
CA SER A 259 6.27 -17.15 -25.41
C SER A 259 5.59 -16.28 -24.33
N PRO A 260 5.83 -14.97 -24.27
CA PRO A 260 4.98 -14.11 -23.46
C PRO A 260 3.56 -14.31 -23.99
N GLY A 261 2.80 -15.20 -23.34
CA GLY A 261 1.37 -15.31 -23.54
C GLY A 261 0.80 -13.95 -23.19
N PRO A 262 -0.29 -13.52 -23.84
CA PRO A 262 -0.94 -12.27 -23.46
C PRO A 262 -1.13 -12.31 -21.95
N VAL A 263 -0.66 -11.26 -21.27
CA VAL A 263 -0.94 -11.04 -19.86
C VAL A 263 -2.44 -11.20 -19.72
N VAL A 264 -2.88 -12.36 -19.25
CA VAL A 264 -4.28 -12.56 -18.89
C VAL A 264 -4.44 -11.62 -17.71
N PRO A 265 -5.27 -10.58 -17.81
CA PRO A 265 -5.47 -9.68 -16.69
C PRO A 265 -5.87 -10.56 -15.51
N PRO A 266 -5.25 -10.42 -14.32
CA PRO A 266 -5.70 -11.15 -13.16
C PRO A 266 -7.21 -10.90 -13.01
N GLU A 267 -7.98 -11.96 -12.75
CA GLU A 267 -9.36 -11.82 -12.27
C GLU A 267 -9.33 -10.79 -11.14
N ALA A 268 -10.09 -9.70 -11.33
CA ALA A 268 -10.07 -8.46 -10.54
C ALA A 268 -9.29 -8.59 -9.21
N GLY A 269 -7.97 -8.38 -9.29
CA GLY A 269 -7.12 -8.29 -8.11
C GLY A 269 -7.68 -7.22 -7.18
N HIS A 270 -7.55 -7.42 -5.87
CA HIS A 270 -7.97 -6.40 -4.91
C HIS A 270 -7.31 -5.05 -5.26
N VAL A 271 -8.14 -4.02 -5.43
CA VAL A 271 -7.76 -2.67 -5.85
C VAL A 271 -7.03 -1.97 -4.71
N THR A 272 -5.89 -1.31 -4.97
CA THR A 272 -5.13 -0.60 -3.92
C THR A 272 -5.81 0.71 -3.53
N LEU A 273 -5.47 1.28 -2.37
CA LEU A 273 -6.02 2.58 -1.96
C LEU A 273 -5.68 3.70 -2.97
N GLY A 274 -4.48 3.70 -3.53
CA GLY A 274 -4.10 4.68 -4.57
C GLY A 274 -4.88 4.54 -5.87
N GLU A 275 -5.26 3.31 -6.26
CA GLU A 275 -6.16 3.06 -7.39
C GLU A 275 -7.60 3.52 -7.08
N LEU A 276 -8.10 3.24 -5.87
CA LEU A 276 -9.42 3.67 -5.39
C LEU A 276 -9.54 5.21 -5.33
N THR A 277 -8.51 5.89 -4.83
CA THR A 277 -8.45 7.36 -4.77
C THR A 277 -8.54 7.97 -6.16
N ARG A 278 -7.73 7.49 -7.13
CA ARG A 278 -7.78 7.97 -8.52
C ARG A 278 -9.12 7.70 -9.19
N ALA A 279 -9.70 6.53 -8.98
CA ALA A 279 -11.02 6.19 -9.49
C ALA A 279 -12.12 7.10 -8.90
N CYS A 280 -12.02 7.43 -7.60
CA CYS A 280 -12.91 8.38 -6.95
C CYS A 280 -12.80 9.78 -7.57
N GLU A 281 -11.60 10.31 -7.78
CA GLU A 281 -11.41 11.63 -8.42
C GLU A 281 -12.02 11.69 -9.82
N GLN A 282 -11.83 10.64 -10.62
CA GLN A 282 -12.39 10.56 -11.97
C GLN A 282 -13.92 10.52 -11.93
N ARG A 283 -14.50 9.67 -11.07
CA ARG A 283 -15.96 9.57 -10.89
C ARG A 283 -16.55 10.88 -10.40
N PHE A 284 -15.89 11.53 -9.45
CA PHE A 284 -16.27 12.85 -8.95
C PHE A 284 -16.24 13.90 -10.06
N GLY A 285 -15.17 13.96 -10.86
CA GLY A 285 -15.04 14.88 -11.98
C GLY A 285 -16.11 14.69 -13.04
N ALA A 286 -16.42 13.44 -13.40
CA ALA A 286 -17.49 13.12 -14.34
C ALA A 286 -18.87 13.54 -13.81
N ALA A 287 -19.17 13.22 -12.55
CA ALA A 287 -20.42 13.61 -11.90
C ALA A 287 -20.61 15.14 -11.86
N LEU A 288 -19.54 15.90 -11.64
CA LEU A 288 -19.59 17.36 -11.72
C LEU A 288 -19.82 17.88 -13.15
N GLY A 289 -19.24 17.25 -14.17
CA GLY A 289 -19.48 17.59 -15.57
C GLY A 289 -20.94 17.37 -15.99
N GLU A 290 -21.63 16.42 -15.36
CA GLU A 290 -23.04 16.10 -15.60
C GLU A 290 -24.00 16.84 -14.64
N HIS A 291 -23.49 17.75 -13.80
CA HIS A 291 -24.25 18.43 -12.74
C HIS A 291 -24.94 17.48 -11.73
N ASN A 292 -24.41 16.27 -11.57
CA ASN A 292 -24.92 15.27 -10.64
C ASN A 292 -24.20 15.36 -9.28
N THR A 293 -24.65 16.29 -8.43
CA THR A 293 -24.05 16.52 -7.10
C THR A 293 -24.26 15.35 -6.14
N ALA A 294 -25.31 14.54 -6.33
CA ALA A 294 -25.56 13.35 -5.52
C ALA A 294 -24.48 12.29 -5.75
N GLU A 295 -24.16 11.98 -7.01
CA GLU A 295 -23.10 11.02 -7.34
C GLU A 295 -21.72 11.54 -6.92
N ALA A 296 -21.44 12.83 -7.10
CA ALA A 296 -20.20 13.43 -6.61
C ALA A 296 -20.06 13.30 -5.07
N THR A 297 -21.16 13.47 -4.33
CA THR A 297 -21.17 13.27 -2.88
C THR A 297 -20.97 11.81 -2.50
N GLN A 298 -21.64 10.89 -3.20
CA GLN A 298 -21.48 9.46 -2.97
C GLN A 298 -20.04 9.01 -3.22
N ALA A 299 -19.38 9.54 -4.25
CA ALA A 299 -17.97 9.25 -4.51
C ALA A 299 -17.05 9.61 -3.34
N VAL A 300 -17.27 10.78 -2.73
CA VAL A 300 -16.54 11.23 -1.54
C VAL A 300 -16.79 10.29 -0.34
N LEU A 301 -18.04 9.90 -0.09
CA LEU A 301 -18.37 8.99 1.01
C LEU A 301 -17.76 7.59 0.81
N ASP A 302 -17.77 7.08 -0.42
CA ASP A 302 -17.16 5.79 -0.74
C ASP A 302 -15.64 5.81 -0.52
N LEU A 303 -14.96 6.91 -0.88
CA LEU A 303 -13.53 7.07 -0.61
C LEU A 303 -13.23 7.13 0.90
N GLU A 304 -14.06 7.82 1.70
CA GLU A 304 -13.91 7.84 3.15
C GLU A 304 -14.02 6.43 3.76
N ALA A 305 -14.98 5.63 3.29
CA ALA A 305 -15.15 4.25 3.74
C ALA A 305 -13.94 3.38 3.38
N GLU A 306 -13.35 3.57 2.19
CA GLU A 306 -12.12 2.87 1.79
C GLU A 306 -10.92 3.31 2.64
N ILE A 307 -10.72 4.61 2.86
CA ILE A 307 -9.67 5.12 3.75
C ILE A 307 -9.76 4.47 5.13
N THR A 308 -10.96 4.32 5.67
CA THR A 308 -11.16 3.68 6.98
C THR A 308 -10.79 2.19 6.97
N LYS A 309 -11.06 1.45 5.88
CA LYS A 309 -10.65 0.05 5.73
C LYS A 309 -9.14 -0.13 5.65
N TRP A 310 -8.48 0.79 4.94
CA TRP A 310 -7.03 0.78 4.72
C TRP A 310 -6.23 1.43 5.85
N ALA A 311 -6.87 2.12 6.80
CA ALA A 311 -6.20 2.80 7.92
C ALA A 311 -5.39 1.88 8.85
N ALA A 312 -5.61 0.57 8.79
CA ALA A 312 -4.88 -0.41 9.59
C ALA A 312 -3.62 -0.95 8.88
N ASP A 313 -3.43 -0.62 7.60
CA ASP A 313 -2.23 -0.99 6.87
C ASP A 313 -0.99 -0.35 7.53
N THR A 314 -0.01 -1.19 7.85
CA THR A 314 1.14 -0.82 8.69
C THR A 314 2.41 -0.57 7.89
N GLU A 315 2.40 -0.87 6.60
CA GLU A 315 3.51 -0.48 5.72
C GLU A 315 3.65 1.04 5.70
N GLU A 316 4.90 1.51 5.72
CA GLU A 316 5.25 2.91 5.58
C GLU A 316 5.05 3.32 4.11
N ASP A 317 3.80 3.31 3.64
CA ASP A 317 3.43 3.99 2.41
C ASP A 317 3.69 5.48 2.67
N GLU A 318 4.81 6.00 2.14
CA GLU A 318 4.99 7.44 1.94
C GLU A 318 3.90 7.92 0.96
N GLY A 319 2.65 8.06 1.42
CA GLY A 319 1.55 8.63 0.64
C GLY A 319 0.18 8.00 0.87
N GLY A 320 0.02 6.68 0.95
CA GLY A 320 -1.28 6.02 0.69
C GLY A 320 -2.53 6.60 1.39
N VAL A 321 -2.59 6.52 2.72
CA VAL A 321 -3.77 6.95 3.50
C VAL A 321 -3.85 8.47 3.64
N ASP A 322 -2.72 9.16 3.82
CA ASP A 322 -2.70 10.60 4.04
C ASP A 322 -2.91 11.39 2.75
N GLU A 323 -2.37 10.94 1.61
CA GLU A 323 -2.68 11.44 0.28
C GLU A 323 -4.17 11.23 -0.04
N ALA A 324 -4.70 10.03 0.21
CA ALA A 324 -6.14 9.77 0.03
C ALA A 324 -7.00 10.74 0.86
N ARG A 325 -6.60 11.06 2.10
CA ARG A 325 -7.26 12.08 2.94
C ARG A 325 -7.10 13.50 2.40
N GLU A 326 -5.95 13.86 1.83
CA GLU A 326 -5.75 15.14 1.17
C GLU A 326 -6.68 15.30 -0.03
N ILE A 327 -6.76 14.29 -0.88
CA ILE A 327 -7.70 14.23 -1.98
C ILE A 327 -9.14 14.32 -1.47
N LEU A 328 -9.52 13.54 -0.45
CA LEU A 328 -10.85 13.61 0.15
C LEU A 328 -11.19 15.05 0.60
N ARG A 329 -10.28 15.73 1.32
CA ARG A 329 -10.45 17.13 1.75
C ARG A 329 -10.59 18.08 0.56
N HIS A 330 -9.82 17.86 -0.51
CA HIS A 330 -9.95 18.63 -1.74
C HIS A 330 -11.33 18.45 -2.39
N LEU A 331 -11.82 17.23 -2.52
CA LEU A 331 -13.14 16.93 -3.08
C LEU A 331 -14.27 17.54 -2.24
N VAL A 332 -14.19 17.45 -0.91
CA VAL A 332 -15.14 18.10 0.02
C VAL A 332 -15.15 19.62 -0.16
N THR A 333 -13.97 20.24 -0.32
CA THR A 333 -13.87 21.69 -0.58
C THR A 333 -14.54 22.08 -1.89
N ARG A 334 -14.40 21.25 -2.94
CA ARG A 334 -15.07 21.46 -4.23
C ARG A 334 -16.58 21.33 -4.12
N LEU A 335 -17.10 20.35 -3.37
CA LEU A 335 -18.54 20.25 -3.08
C LEU A 335 -19.05 21.49 -2.34
N GLY A 336 -18.31 21.97 -1.34
CA GLY A 336 -18.67 23.18 -0.59
C GLY A 336 -18.78 24.42 -1.49
N ARG A 337 -17.90 24.57 -2.49
CA ARG A 337 -17.98 25.67 -3.46
C ARG A 337 -19.20 25.58 -4.38
N LEU A 338 -19.64 24.37 -4.72
CA LEU A 338 -20.83 24.16 -5.55
C LEU A 338 -22.13 24.32 -4.75
N ALA A 339 -22.08 24.01 -3.46
CA ALA A 339 -23.17 24.24 -2.51
C ALA A 339 -23.26 25.70 -2.05
N ASP A 340 -22.37 26.59 -2.51
CA ASP A 340 -22.47 28.02 -2.27
C ASP A 340 -23.69 28.59 -3.03
N THR A 341 -24.82 28.63 -2.32
CA THR A 341 -26.11 29.17 -2.77
C THR A 341 -26.19 30.68 -2.64
N SER A 342 -25.10 31.37 -2.25
CA SER A 342 -25.10 32.83 -2.16
C SER A 342 -25.52 33.41 -3.51
N GLU A 343 -26.51 34.30 -3.54
CA GLU A 343 -26.90 34.91 -4.81
C GLU A 343 -25.68 35.60 -5.43
N PRO A 344 -25.52 35.61 -6.77
CA PRO A 344 -24.40 36.29 -7.43
C PRO A 344 -24.23 37.74 -6.94
N ARG A 345 -25.34 38.38 -6.59
CA ARG A 345 -25.39 39.70 -5.97
C ARG A 345 -24.71 39.73 -4.59
N ASP A 346 -24.99 38.79 -3.70
CA ASP A 346 -24.41 38.77 -2.35
C ASP A 346 -22.89 38.55 -2.38
N ARG A 347 -22.39 37.79 -3.37
CA ARG A 347 -20.95 37.59 -3.58
C ARG A 347 -20.24 38.84 -4.08
N LEU A 348 -20.89 39.63 -4.92
CA LEU A 348 -20.32 40.84 -5.53
C LEU A 348 -20.56 42.09 -4.69
N ALA A 349 -21.53 42.10 -3.77
CA ALA A 349 -21.89 43.26 -2.96
C ALA A 349 -20.71 43.90 -2.21
N PRO A 350 -19.80 43.14 -1.55
CA PRO A 350 -18.66 43.74 -0.84
C PRO A 350 -17.68 44.51 -1.75
N LEU A 351 -17.67 44.22 -3.05
CA LEU A 351 -16.85 44.91 -4.04
C LEU A 351 -17.63 46.03 -4.73
N VAL A 352 -18.87 45.77 -5.12
CA VAL A 352 -19.70 46.70 -5.89
C VAL A 352 -20.18 47.87 -5.05
N GLU A 353 -20.55 47.67 -3.79
CA GLU A 353 -21.07 48.75 -2.93
C GLU A 353 -20.05 49.86 -2.66
N PRO A 354 -18.77 49.57 -2.32
CA PRO A 354 -17.75 50.61 -2.21
C PRO A 354 -17.46 51.35 -3.52
N LEU A 355 -17.56 50.67 -4.66
CA LEU A 355 -17.37 51.28 -5.98
C LEU A 355 -18.54 52.20 -6.34
N LEU A 356 -19.78 51.83 -6.01
CA LEU A 356 -20.94 52.72 -6.13
C LEU A 356 -20.79 53.96 -5.24
N ALA A 357 -20.31 53.81 -4.01
CA ALA A 357 -20.03 54.94 -3.12
C ALA A 357 -18.89 55.84 -3.64
N LEU A 358 -17.87 55.27 -4.28
CA LEU A 358 -16.83 56.04 -4.97
C LEU A 358 -17.39 56.80 -6.18
N ARG A 359 -18.25 56.15 -6.98
CA ARG A 359 -18.92 56.78 -8.13
C ARG A 359 -19.73 58.00 -7.70
N GLU A 360 -20.51 57.89 -6.62
CA GLU A 360 -21.30 59.03 -6.13
C GLU A 360 -20.42 60.18 -5.64
N ARG A 361 -19.34 59.91 -4.90
CA ARG A 361 -18.38 60.97 -4.51
C ARG A 361 -17.73 61.66 -5.71
N LEU A 362 -17.41 60.92 -6.78
CA LEU A 362 -16.87 61.49 -8.01
C LEU A 362 -17.89 62.42 -8.69
N ARG A 363 -19.18 62.05 -8.68
CA ARG A 363 -20.26 62.90 -9.21
C ARG A 363 -20.44 64.18 -8.39
N GLU A 364 -20.43 64.08 -7.06
CA GLU A 364 -20.50 65.23 -6.15
C GLU A 364 -19.36 66.23 -6.37
N GLN A 365 -18.19 65.74 -6.76
CA GLN A 365 -17.01 66.55 -7.08
C GLN A 365 -16.99 67.08 -8.53
N GLY A 366 -18.02 66.78 -9.33
CA GLY A 366 -18.10 67.17 -10.73
C GLY A 366 -17.20 66.37 -11.68
N ALA A 367 -16.59 65.27 -11.22
CA ALA A 367 -15.73 64.40 -12.01
C ALA A 367 -16.54 63.33 -12.78
N TYR A 368 -17.42 63.79 -13.67
CA TYR A 368 -18.37 62.93 -14.39
C TYR A 368 -17.69 61.89 -15.28
N ASP A 369 -16.62 62.25 -15.99
CA ASP A 369 -15.88 61.32 -16.87
C ASP A 369 -15.35 60.09 -16.10
N SER A 370 -14.83 60.31 -14.89
CA SER A 370 -14.34 59.22 -14.02
C SER A 370 -15.48 58.38 -13.44
N ALA A 371 -16.63 59.00 -13.13
CA ALA A 371 -17.81 58.30 -12.64
C ALA A 371 -18.45 57.41 -13.73
N ASP A 372 -18.43 57.86 -14.98
CA ASP A 372 -18.93 57.11 -16.13
C ASP A 372 -17.97 55.97 -16.51
N ALA A 373 -16.66 56.21 -16.49
CA ALA A 373 -15.66 55.16 -16.67
C ALA A 373 -15.80 54.03 -15.63
N LEU A 374 -16.15 54.36 -14.38
CA LEU A 374 -16.42 53.35 -13.34
C LEU A 374 -17.70 52.54 -13.63
N ARG A 375 -18.75 53.19 -14.15
CA ARG A 375 -19.99 52.52 -14.56
C ARG A 375 -19.75 51.56 -15.71
N GLU A 376 -18.97 51.97 -16.71
CA GLU A 376 -18.61 51.12 -17.84
C GLU A 376 -17.75 49.93 -17.42
N ALA A 377 -16.79 50.13 -16.52
CA ALA A 377 -15.98 49.04 -15.96
C ALA A 377 -16.82 48.02 -15.19
N LEU A 378 -17.80 48.48 -14.39
CA LEU A 378 -18.74 47.60 -13.68
C LEU A 378 -19.66 46.85 -14.67
N ALA A 379 -20.13 47.52 -15.72
CA ALA A 379 -20.94 46.91 -16.77
C ALA A 379 -20.17 45.84 -17.57
N ALA A 380 -18.89 46.09 -17.89
CA ALA A 380 -18.01 45.11 -18.52
C ALA A 380 -17.78 43.88 -17.61
N GLY A 381 -17.83 44.06 -16.30
CA GLY A 381 -17.80 42.99 -15.29
C GLY A 381 -19.16 42.31 -15.04
N GLY A 382 -20.21 42.60 -15.83
CA GLY A 382 -21.53 41.98 -15.71
C GLY A 382 -22.48 42.64 -14.70
N VAL A 383 -22.11 43.79 -14.14
CA VAL A 383 -22.93 44.53 -13.17
C VAL A 383 -23.67 45.67 -13.86
N SER A 384 -25.00 45.58 -13.90
CA SER A 384 -25.88 46.61 -14.45
C SER A 384 -26.31 47.56 -13.34
N ILE A 385 -26.13 48.87 -13.55
CA ILE A 385 -26.49 49.91 -12.59
C ILE A 385 -27.64 50.75 -13.15
N GLU A 386 -28.69 50.91 -12.36
CA GLU A 386 -29.86 51.76 -12.60
C GLU A 386 -29.92 52.86 -11.55
N ASP A 387 -29.81 54.11 -12.00
CA ASP A 387 -29.86 55.27 -11.10
C ASP A 387 -31.33 55.62 -10.79
N GLY A 388 -31.69 55.70 -9.52
CA GLY A 388 -33.04 56.04 -9.06
C GLY A 388 -33.06 57.21 -8.07
N PRO A 389 -34.25 57.76 -7.76
CA PRO A 389 -34.39 58.87 -6.80
C PRO A 389 -33.98 58.49 -5.36
N ASP A 390 -33.99 57.20 -5.02
CA ASP A 390 -33.54 56.66 -3.73
C ASP A 390 -32.08 56.19 -3.73
N GLY A 391 -31.33 56.47 -4.80
CA GLY A 391 -29.95 56.02 -5.02
C GLY A 391 -29.80 54.92 -6.09
N PRO A 392 -28.55 54.51 -6.41
CA PRO A 392 -28.27 53.54 -7.45
C PRO A 392 -28.67 52.12 -7.02
N ARG A 393 -29.49 51.45 -7.84
CA ARG A 393 -29.75 50.01 -7.74
C ARG A 393 -28.88 49.27 -8.74
N TRP A 394 -28.49 48.04 -8.41
CA TRP A 394 -27.66 47.23 -9.30
C TRP A 394 -28.09 45.78 -9.31
N THR A 395 -27.88 45.13 -10.46
CA THR A 395 -28.18 43.72 -10.71
C THR A 395 -26.98 43.06 -11.39
N VAL A 396 -26.84 41.75 -11.19
CA VAL A 396 -25.86 40.93 -11.90
C VAL A 396 -26.55 40.32 -13.10
N ARG A 397 -26.02 40.54 -14.31
CA ARG A 397 -26.51 39.83 -15.50
C ARG A 397 -26.00 38.38 -15.42
N GLY A 398 -26.93 37.43 -15.51
CA GLY A 398 -26.66 35.99 -15.48
C GLY A 398 -25.90 35.49 -16.70
#